data_AF-A0A7S0L6R3-F1
#
_entry.id   AF-A0A7S0L6R3-F1
#
_cell.length_a   1.000
_cell.length_b   1.000
_cell.length_c   1.000
_cell.angle_alpha   90.00
_cell.angle_beta   90.00
_cell.angle_gamma   90.00
#
_symmetry.space_group_name_H-M   'P 1'
#
loop_
_entity.id
_entity.type
_entity.pdbx_description
1 polymer ?
#
loop_
_entity_poly.entity_id
_entity_poly.type
_entity_poly.pdbx_seq_one_letter_code
_entity_poly.pdbx_strand_id
1 'polypeptide(L)'
;MKLEGRRSVMRSSAALLLPLSGNIPPYRPLPCTASESSSISSAAALLTLIPDMAFSAPATNSTLPAALVREIEAGAVSLERLDARGLARDGALNGSWRLLYSNAREISNLASGLPLGFALGPTYQPIDVATGRFENQGTVVHKLGIARASTCVVGDVRVAPLGTLNAAGTRNDAGNRVDVDFRRITFGLD
;
A
#
# COMPACT_ATOMS: atom_id res chain seq x y z
N MET A 1 25.67 20.36 -14.66
CA MET A 1 24.79 20.58 -13.49
C MET A 1 24.52 19.20 -12.88
N LYS A 2 25.14 18.90 -11.73
CA LYS A 2 25.14 17.58 -11.08
C LYS A 2 23.73 17.21 -10.62
N LEU A 3 23.18 16.12 -11.15
CA LEU A 3 21.97 15.48 -10.62
C LEU A 3 22.38 14.64 -9.41
N GLU A 4 22.25 15.24 -8.23
CA GLU A 4 22.52 14.59 -6.96
C GLU A 4 21.28 13.74 -6.60
N GLY A 5 21.45 12.42 -6.62
CA GLY A 5 20.40 11.44 -6.40
C GLY A 5 19.79 11.54 -5.01
N ARG A 6 18.62 12.17 -4.91
CA ARG A 6 17.78 12.12 -3.71
C ARG A 6 17.09 10.76 -3.67
N ARG A 7 17.68 9.82 -2.94
CA ARG A 7 17.03 8.56 -2.55
C ARG A 7 15.93 8.88 -1.53
N SER A 8 14.68 8.70 -1.94
CA SER A 8 13.51 8.85 -1.07
C SER A 8 13.53 7.75 -0.01
N VAL A 9 13.45 8.16 1.26
CA VAL A 9 13.36 7.24 2.41
C VAL A 9 11.90 6.89 2.59
N MET A 10 11.47 5.74 2.07
CA MET A 10 10.16 5.18 2.39
C MET A 10 10.25 4.53 3.77
N ARG A 11 9.68 5.19 4.79
CA ARG A 11 9.45 4.56 6.09
C ARG A 11 8.35 3.51 5.92
N SER A 12 8.56 2.36 6.58
CA SER A 12 7.62 1.23 6.62
C SER A 12 6.21 1.75 6.85
N SER A 13 5.37 1.64 5.83
CA SER A 13 3.97 2.04 5.85
C SER A 13 3.16 0.76 5.81
N ALA A 14 2.33 0.52 6.82
CA ALA A 14 1.33 -0.54 6.74
C ALA A 14 0.29 -0.10 5.69
N ALA A 15 0.32 -0.72 4.51
CA ALA A 15 -0.67 -0.53 3.47
C ALA A 15 -1.58 -1.75 3.44
N LEU A 16 -2.86 -1.55 3.76
CA LEU A 16 -3.87 -2.60 3.66
C LEU A 16 -4.45 -2.57 2.25
N LEU A 17 -4.39 -3.72 1.58
CA LEU A 17 -4.64 -3.87 0.15
C LEU A 17 -5.66 -4.99 -0.10
N LEU A 18 -6.55 -4.84 -1.10
CA LEU A 18 -7.50 -5.89 -1.54
C LEU A 18 -7.34 -6.27 -3.03
N PRO A 19 -7.49 -7.56 -3.42
CA PRO A 19 -7.61 -7.98 -4.82
C PRO A 19 -9.06 -7.90 -5.34
N LEU A 20 -9.24 -7.64 -6.64
CA LEU A 20 -10.54 -7.66 -7.33
C LEU A 20 -10.69 -8.92 -8.19
N SER A 21 -11.88 -9.56 -8.14
CA SER A 21 -12.17 -10.86 -8.74
C SER A 21 -12.65 -10.79 -10.20
N GLY A 22 -12.16 -11.71 -11.03
CA GLY A 22 -12.72 -12.10 -12.33
C GLY A 22 -12.69 -13.62 -12.50
N ASN A 23 -13.82 -14.19 -12.94
CA ASN A 23 -14.18 -15.60 -13.23
C ASN A 23 -13.11 -16.70 -13.02
N ILE A 24 -13.27 -17.54 -11.98
CA ILE A 24 -12.45 -18.73 -11.66
C ILE A 24 -13.38 -19.95 -11.49
N PRO A 25 -13.00 -21.16 -11.96
CA PRO A 25 -13.77 -22.40 -11.78
C PRO A 25 -14.09 -22.71 -10.30
N PRO A 26 -15.14 -23.53 -10.01
CA PRO A 26 -15.59 -23.77 -8.65
C PRO A 26 -14.47 -24.40 -7.80
N TYR A 27 -14.03 -23.66 -6.79
CA TYR A 27 -13.03 -24.08 -5.82
C TYR A 27 -13.54 -25.26 -5.01
N ARG A 28 -12.78 -26.35 -4.97
CA ARG A 28 -12.98 -27.46 -4.03
C ARG A 28 -12.02 -27.23 -2.86
N PRO A 29 -12.48 -26.87 -1.65
CA PRO A 29 -11.58 -26.65 -0.54
C PRO A 29 -10.89 -27.95 -0.15
N LEU A 30 -9.56 -27.92 -0.09
CA LEU A 30 -8.81 -28.86 0.72
C LEU A 30 -9.09 -28.55 2.20
N PRO A 31 -9.03 -29.54 3.11
CA PRO A 31 -9.36 -29.33 4.50
C PRO A 31 -8.41 -28.29 5.14
N CYS A 32 -8.97 -27.14 5.51
CA CYS A 32 -8.27 -26.06 6.18
C CYS A 32 -7.87 -26.47 7.59
N THR A 33 -6.59 -26.27 7.93
CA THR A 33 -6.10 -26.36 9.30
C THR A 33 -6.44 -25.05 10.04
N ALA A 34 -6.85 -25.17 11.31
CA ALA A 34 -7.49 -24.12 12.11
C ALA A 34 -6.69 -22.81 12.34
N SER A 35 -5.43 -22.70 11.88
CA SER A 35 -4.62 -21.48 11.99
C SER A 35 -4.98 -20.42 10.93
N GLU A 36 -5.44 -20.81 9.75
CA GLU A 36 -5.80 -19.86 8.67
C GLU A 36 -7.13 -19.13 8.93
N SER A 37 -8.08 -19.77 9.62
CA SER A 37 -9.39 -19.18 9.90
C SER A 37 -9.32 -17.97 10.85
N SER A 38 -8.33 -17.93 11.75
CA SER A 38 -8.19 -16.84 12.72
C SER A 38 -7.56 -15.58 12.13
N SER A 39 -6.63 -15.71 11.17
CA SER A 39 -5.97 -14.57 10.52
C SER A 39 -6.93 -13.87 9.54
N ILE A 40 -7.69 -14.64 8.76
CA ILE A 40 -8.70 -14.12 7.83
C ILE A 40 -9.78 -13.35 8.57
N SER A 41 -10.26 -13.87 9.71
CA SER A 41 -11.26 -13.16 10.53
C SER A 41 -10.71 -11.85 11.11
N SER A 42 -9.43 -11.82 11.50
CA SER A 42 -8.78 -10.62 12.04
C SER A 42 -8.56 -9.56 10.95
N ALA A 43 -8.17 -9.98 9.74
CA ALA A 43 -8.01 -9.08 8.60
C ALA A 43 -9.36 -8.50 8.15
N ALA A 44 -10.42 -9.31 8.10
CA ALA A 44 -11.76 -8.86 7.80
C ALA A 44 -12.26 -7.81 8.83
N ALA A 45 -12.04 -8.06 10.13
CA ALA A 45 -12.40 -7.11 11.17
C ALA A 45 -11.65 -5.78 11.02
N LEU A 46 -10.34 -5.81 10.73
CA LEU A 46 -9.56 -4.60 10.49
C LEU A 46 -10.08 -3.80 9.29
N LEU A 47 -10.47 -4.48 8.21
CA LEU A 47 -11.05 -3.82 7.04
C LEU A 47 -12.34 -3.06 7.36
N THR A 48 -13.18 -3.58 8.25
CA THR A 48 -14.43 -2.90 8.65
C THR A 48 -14.21 -1.63 9.46
N LEU A 49 -13.03 -1.44 10.06
CA LEU A 49 -12.69 -0.23 10.81
C LEU A 49 -12.33 0.96 9.91
N ILE A 50 -11.90 0.71 8.67
CA ILE A 50 -11.44 1.75 7.76
C ILE A 50 -12.65 2.32 7.01
N PRO A 51 -13.02 3.59 7.24
CA PRO A 51 -14.19 4.17 6.58
C PRO A 51 -13.92 4.48 5.10
N ASP A 52 -14.98 4.53 4.30
CA ASP A 52 -14.91 5.12 2.97
C ASP A 52 -14.72 6.63 3.06
N MET A 53 -13.70 7.15 2.38
CA MET A 53 -13.43 8.58 2.32
C MET A 53 -14.06 9.21 1.07
N ALA A 54 -14.28 10.52 1.14
CA ALA A 54 -14.72 11.31 -0.01
C ALA A 54 -13.80 11.07 -1.23
N PHE A 55 -14.41 11.02 -2.42
CA PHE A 55 -13.70 10.76 -3.68
C PHE A 55 -12.93 9.43 -3.72
N SER A 56 -13.27 8.48 -2.84
CA SER A 56 -12.60 7.18 -2.72
C SER A 56 -11.12 7.28 -2.34
N ALA A 57 -10.70 8.39 -1.73
CA ALA A 57 -9.35 8.59 -1.20
C ALA A 57 -8.99 7.52 -0.16
N PRO A 58 -7.69 7.21 0.03
CA PRO A 58 -7.27 6.47 1.22
C PRO A 58 -7.54 7.29 2.49
N ALA A 59 -7.98 6.63 3.55
CA ALA A 59 -8.00 7.22 4.87
C ALA A 59 -6.56 7.40 5.39
N THR A 60 -6.34 8.41 6.23
CA THR A 60 -5.02 8.65 6.81
C THR A 60 -5.11 8.99 8.28
N ASN A 61 -3.97 8.94 8.96
CA ASN A 61 -3.86 9.39 10.34
C ASN A 61 -4.20 10.88 10.54
N SER A 62 -4.21 11.69 9.46
CA SER A 62 -4.64 13.09 9.50
C SER A 62 -6.13 13.29 9.23
N THR A 63 -6.83 12.30 8.66
CA THR A 63 -8.27 12.38 8.35
C THR A 63 -9.15 11.62 9.32
N LEU A 64 -8.58 10.80 10.21
CA LEU A 64 -9.31 9.95 11.16
C LEU A 64 -9.12 10.41 12.61
N PRO A 65 -10.08 10.12 13.52
CA PRO A 65 -9.89 10.32 14.95
C PRO A 65 -8.73 9.50 15.51
N ALA A 66 -7.95 10.07 16.44
CA ALA A 66 -6.76 9.42 16.99
C ALA A 66 -7.01 8.06 17.65
N ALA A 67 -8.20 7.86 18.25
CA ALA A 67 -8.59 6.57 18.83
C ALA A 67 -8.71 5.47 17.75
N LEU A 68 -9.35 5.79 16.61
CA LEU A 68 -9.51 4.86 15.49
C LEU A 68 -8.16 4.57 14.81
N VAL A 69 -7.31 5.59 14.65
CA VAL A 69 -5.95 5.42 14.12
C VAL A 69 -5.17 4.39 14.94
N ARG A 70 -5.20 4.52 16.28
CA ARG A 70 -4.54 3.57 17.18
C ARG A 70 -5.06 2.15 17.02
N GLU A 71 -6.36 1.98 16.83
CA GLU A 71 -6.98 0.67 16.66
C GLU A 71 -6.56 0.02 15.33
N ILE A 72 -6.60 0.79 14.24
CA ILE A 72 -6.15 0.34 12.91
C ILE A 72 -4.67 -0.08 12.95
N GLU A 73 -3.80 0.77 13.53
CA GLU A 73 -2.36 0.49 13.60
C GLU A 73 -2.05 -0.72 14.50
N ALA A 74 -2.76 -0.88 15.62
CA ALA A 74 -2.62 -2.05 16.48
C ALA A 74 -3.07 -3.35 15.78
N GLY A 75 -4.15 -3.29 15.01
CA GLY A 75 -4.62 -4.40 14.20
C GLY A 75 -3.62 -4.79 13.10
N ALA A 76 -3.10 -3.80 12.37
CA ALA A 76 -2.09 -4.02 11.34
C ALA A 76 -0.81 -4.67 11.91
N VAL A 77 -0.27 -4.15 13.02
CA VAL A 77 0.88 -4.74 13.70
C VAL A 77 0.61 -6.16 14.17
N SER A 78 -0.62 -6.45 14.62
CA SER A 78 -1.01 -7.80 15.05
C SER A 78 -1.02 -8.77 13.88
N LEU A 79 -1.53 -8.37 12.71
CA LEU A 79 -1.50 -9.19 11.49
C LEU A 79 -0.07 -9.42 10.99
N GLU A 80 0.79 -8.40 10.98
CA GLU A 80 2.20 -8.52 10.59
C GLU A 80 2.97 -9.54 11.45
N ARG A 81 2.59 -9.69 12.73
CA ARG A 81 3.21 -10.67 13.64
C ARG A 81 2.78 -12.10 13.38
N LEU A 82 1.60 -12.33 12.79
CA LEU A 82 1.10 -13.67 12.50
C LEU A 82 1.88 -14.35 11.37
N ASP A 83 2.45 -13.56 10.45
CA ASP A 83 3.05 -14.08 9.22
C ASP A 83 4.49 -13.55 9.03
N ALA A 84 5.33 -13.78 10.03
CA ALA A 84 6.51 -12.95 10.27
C ALA A 84 7.69 -13.15 9.31
N ARG A 85 7.66 -14.06 8.30
CA ARG A 85 8.85 -14.39 7.51
C ARG A 85 8.57 -14.74 6.05
N GLY A 86 9.35 -14.12 5.16
CA GLY A 86 9.39 -14.47 3.73
C GLY A 86 8.26 -13.88 2.89
N LEU A 87 7.37 -13.06 3.46
CA LEU A 87 6.21 -12.48 2.78
C LEU A 87 6.56 -11.75 1.49
N ALA A 88 7.74 -11.11 1.43
CA ALA A 88 8.20 -10.39 0.26
C ALA A 88 8.39 -11.26 -1.01
N ARG A 89 8.30 -12.59 -0.88
CA ARG A 89 8.37 -13.56 -2.00
C ARG A 89 7.04 -14.23 -2.31
N ASP A 90 5.99 -13.93 -1.55
CA ASP A 90 4.72 -14.61 -1.70
C ASP A 90 4.07 -14.23 -3.05
N GLY A 91 3.71 -15.25 -3.83
CA GLY A 91 2.98 -15.07 -5.08
C GLY A 91 1.59 -14.47 -4.87
N ALA A 92 1.02 -14.56 -3.66
CA ALA A 92 -0.23 -13.90 -3.30
C ALA A 92 -0.14 -12.37 -3.37
N LEU A 93 1.08 -11.78 -3.33
CA LEU A 93 1.29 -10.35 -3.55
C LEU A 93 1.05 -9.91 -5.00
N ASN A 94 0.95 -10.83 -5.94
CA ASN A 94 0.76 -10.52 -7.35
C ASN A 94 -0.67 -10.03 -7.61
N GLY A 95 -0.82 -8.83 -8.16
CA GLY A 95 -2.13 -8.26 -8.46
C GLY A 95 -2.16 -6.74 -8.41
N SER A 96 -3.37 -6.20 -8.54
CA SER A 96 -3.63 -4.77 -8.34
C SER A 96 -4.34 -4.57 -7.01
N TRP A 97 -3.79 -3.64 -6.24
CA TRP A 97 -4.11 -3.48 -4.84
C TRP A 97 -4.56 -2.04 -4.55
N ARG A 98 -5.72 -1.86 -3.93
CA ARG A 98 -6.21 -0.52 -3.54
C ARG A 98 -5.70 -0.12 -2.16
N LEU A 99 -5.12 1.07 -2.04
CA LEU A 99 -4.73 1.64 -0.76
C LEU A 99 -5.96 2.12 0.01
N LEU A 100 -6.25 1.52 1.16
CA LEU A 100 -7.39 1.91 2.01
C LEU A 100 -7.00 2.84 3.15
N TYR A 101 -5.82 2.61 3.76
CA TYR A 101 -5.28 3.41 4.85
C TYR A 101 -3.79 3.66 4.64
N SER A 102 -3.31 4.84 5.04
CA SER A 102 -1.88 5.15 5.09
C SER A 102 -1.54 6.13 6.22
N ASN A 103 -0.45 5.86 6.91
CA ASN A 103 0.20 6.83 7.81
C ASN A 103 1.48 7.45 7.20
N ALA A 104 1.74 7.19 5.91
CA ALA A 104 2.86 7.78 5.19
C ALA A 104 2.65 9.29 5.04
N ARG A 105 3.67 10.07 5.41
CA ARG A 105 3.59 11.55 5.39
C ARG A 105 3.16 12.08 4.02
N GLU A 106 3.65 11.47 2.94
CA GLU A 106 3.35 11.87 1.57
C GLU A 106 1.85 11.74 1.26
N ILE A 107 1.24 10.60 1.60
CA ILE A 107 -0.20 10.36 1.38
C ILE A 107 -1.03 11.21 2.35
N SER A 108 -0.63 11.30 3.62
CA SER A 108 -1.32 12.13 4.61
C SER A 108 -1.37 13.61 4.22
N ASN A 109 -0.30 14.14 3.63
CA ASN A 109 -0.30 15.50 3.10
C ASN A 109 -1.28 15.64 1.93
N LEU A 110 -1.27 14.73 0.97
CA LEU A 110 -2.18 14.76 -0.19
C LEU A 110 -3.65 14.64 0.22
N ALA A 111 -3.95 13.76 1.18
CA ALA A 111 -5.30 13.53 1.69
C ALA A 111 -5.81 14.71 2.55
N SER A 112 -4.92 15.39 3.30
CA SER A 112 -5.29 16.53 4.15
C SER A 112 -5.82 17.73 3.36
N GLY A 113 -5.45 17.84 2.09
CA GLY A 113 -6.00 18.84 1.19
C GLY A 113 -5.07 19.14 0.03
N LEU A 114 -5.64 19.20 -1.17
CA LEU A 114 -4.99 19.76 -2.33
C LEU A 114 -5.53 21.17 -2.58
N PRO A 115 -4.68 22.07 -3.12
CA PRO A 115 -5.10 23.43 -3.40
C PRO A 115 -6.15 23.48 -4.52
N LEU A 116 -6.78 24.65 -4.70
CA LEU A 116 -7.65 24.93 -5.85
C LEU A 116 -8.81 23.95 -6.04
N GLY A 117 -9.41 23.47 -4.94
CA GLY A 117 -10.58 22.61 -5.01
C GLY A 117 -10.29 21.18 -5.48
N PHE A 118 -9.03 20.76 -5.58
CA PHE A 118 -8.68 19.36 -5.85
C PHE A 118 -8.80 18.49 -4.59
N ALA A 119 -9.01 17.20 -4.82
CA ALA A 119 -9.04 16.15 -3.81
C ALA A 119 -8.29 14.93 -4.32
N LEU A 120 -7.64 14.22 -3.39
CA LEU A 120 -7.07 12.91 -3.68
C LEU A 120 -8.20 11.93 -4.01
N GLY A 121 -8.02 11.17 -5.09
CA GLY A 121 -8.89 10.07 -5.48
C GLY A 121 -8.34 8.72 -5.03
N PRO A 122 -8.80 7.60 -5.61
CA PRO A 122 -8.28 6.29 -5.27
C PRO A 122 -6.81 6.13 -5.68
N THR A 123 -6.06 5.41 -4.86
CA THR A 123 -4.66 5.04 -5.10
C THR A 123 -4.55 3.52 -5.26
N TYR A 124 -3.87 3.08 -6.32
CA TYR A 124 -3.66 1.67 -6.62
C TYR A 124 -2.17 1.34 -6.69
N GLN A 125 -1.84 0.11 -6.31
CA GLN A 125 -0.48 -0.42 -6.36
C GLN A 125 -0.46 -1.77 -7.08
N PRO A 126 -0.39 -1.77 -8.42
CA PRO A 126 -0.06 -2.98 -9.15
C PRO A 126 1.32 -3.53 -8.78
N ILE A 127 1.37 -4.82 -8.48
CA ILE A 127 2.59 -5.57 -8.17
C ILE A 127 2.62 -6.80 -9.07
N ASP A 128 3.71 -6.93 -9.81
CA ASP A 128 4.06 -8.14 -10.54
C ASP A 128 5.28 -8.77 -9.87
N VAL A 129 5.03 -9.84 -9.12
CA VAL A 129 6.08 -10.54 -8.35
C VAL A 129 7.03 -11.29 -9.30
N ALA A 130 6.53 -11.75 -10.45
CA ALA A 130 7.33 -12.53 -11.40
C ALA A 130 8.37 -11.66 -12.10
N THR A 131 8.01 -10.43 -12.47
CA THR A 131 8.95 -9.48 -13.09
C THR A 131 9.62 -8.56 -12.09
N GLY A 132 9.17 -8.56 -10.83
CA GLY A 132 9.59 -7.61 -9.81
C GLY A 132 9.16 -6.18 -10.16
N ARG A 133 8.09 -5.98 -10.92
CA ARG A 133 7.57 -4.66 -11.28
C ARG A 133 6.58 -4.17 -10.24
N PHE A 134 6.67 -2.89 -9.91
CA PHE A 134 5.77 -2.20 -9.00
C PHE A 134 5.29 -0.89 -9.61
N GLU A 135 4.03 -0.54 -9.34
CA GLU A 135 3.48 0.77 -9.68
C GLU A 135 2.80 1.42 -8.47
N ASN A 136 2.83 2.75 -8.40
CA ASN A 136 1.98 3.54 -7.53
C ASN A 136 1.19 4.51 -8.41
N GLN A 137 -0.11 4.24 -8.53
CA GLN A 137 -1.04 4.96 -9.39
C GLN A 137 -1.97 5.81 -8.51
N GLY A 138 -1.91 7.13 -8.66
CA GLY A 138 -2.78 8.06 -7.96
C GLY A 138 -3.72 8.77 -8.93
N THR A 139 -4.93 9.08 -8.47
CA THR A 139 -5.83 10.02 -9.15
C THR A 139 -6.03 11.25 -8.29
N VAL A 140 -6.15 12.41 -8.90
CA VAL A 140 -6.57 13.67 -8.28
C VAL A 140 -7.76 14.21 -9.06
N VAL A 141 -8.82 14.60 -8.36
CA VAL A 141 -10.06 15.09 -8.98
C VAL A 141 -10.41 16.47 -8.45
N HIS A 142 -10.88 17.37 -9.31
CA HIS A 142 -11.48 18.63 -8.86
C HIS A 142 -12.87 18.34 -8.27
N LYS A 143 -13.21 18.94 -7.12
CA LYS A 143 -14.48 18.71 -6.42
C LYS A 143 -15.73 19.02 -7.24
N LEU A 144 -15.60 19.92 -8.22
CA LEU A 144 -16.67 20.27 -9.19
C LEU A 144 -16.67 19.42 -10.47
N GLY A 145 -15.75 18.45 -10.61
CA GLY A 145 -15.66 17.58 -11.78
C GLY A 145 -15.11 18.24 -13.06
N ILE A 146 -14.50 19.43 -12.96
CA ILE A 146 -14.02 20.21 -14.11
C ILE A 146 -12.60 19.84 -14.58
N ALA A 147 -11.85 19.09 -13.79
CA ALA A 147 -10.48 18.69 -14.11
C ALA A 147 -10.12 17.41 -13.35
N ARG A 148 -9.27 16.59 -13.97
CA ARG A 148 -8.72 15.38 -13.35
C ARG A 148 -7.25 15.26 -13.69
N ALA A 149 -6.44 14.86 -12.72
CA ALA A 149 -5.06 14.49 -12.95
C ALA A 149 -4.81 13.04 -12.53
N SER A 150 -3.82 12.41 -13.14
CA SER A 150 -3.34 11.09 -12.77
C SER A 150 -1.83 11.12 -12.59
N THR A 151 -1.35 10.28 -11.69
CA THR A 151 0.08 10.05 -11.47
C THR A 151 0.35 8.56 -11.52
N CYS A 152 1.45 8.16 -12.16
CA CYS A 152 1.93 6.79 -12.12
C CYS A 152 3.43 6.80 -11.90
N VAL A 153 3.86 6.20 -10.80
CA VAL A 153 5.27 5.94 -10.50
C VAL A 153 5.52 4.46 -10.78
N VAL A 154 6.47 4.16 -11.68
CA VAL A 154 6.89 2.80 -11.99
C VAL A 154 8.26 2.54 -11.39
N GLY A 155 8.42 1.40 -10.75
CA GLY A 155 9.71 0.94 -10.21
C GLY A 155 9.88 -0.57 -10.28
N ASP A 156 11.08 -1.01 -9.93
CA ASP A 156 11.37 -2.41 -9.67
C ASP A 156 11.46 -2.64 -8.17
N VAL A 157 10.97 -3.79 -7.73
CA VAL A 157 11.10 -4.32 -6.38
C VAL A 157 12.01 -5.53 -6.40
N ARG A 158 12.92 -5.60 -5.43
CA ARG A 158 13.76 -6.79 -5.20
C ARG A 158 13.80 -7.08 -3.71
N VAL A 159 13.77 -8.34 -3.34
CA VAL A 159 13.95 -8.72 -1.93
C VAL A 159 15.37 -8.34 -1.50
N ALA A 160 15.48 -7.55 -0.44
CA ALA A 160 16.76 -7.15 0.10
C ALA A 160 17.50 -8.37 0.67
N PRO A 161 18.83 -8.47 0.54
CA PRO A 161 19.57 -9.57 1.15
C PRO A 161 19.44 -9.54 2.69
N LEU A 162 19.40 -10.72 3.30
CA LEU A 162 19.37 -10.87 4.75
C LEU A 162 20.58 -10.20 5.39
N GLY A 163 20.36 -9.56 6.54
CA GLY A 163 21.42 -8.89 7.30
C GLY A 163 21.87 -7.53 6.75
N THR A 164 21.36 -7.08 5.61
CA THR A 164 21.68 -5.74 5.07
C THR A 164 20.96 -4.63 5.83
N LEU A 165 21.53 -3.42 5.86
CA LEU A 165 20.94 -2.23 6.46
C LEU A 165 20.25 -1.35 5.41
N ASN A 166 19.13 -0.72 5.77
CA ASN A 166 18.53 0.33 4.95
C ASN A 166 19.16 1.70 5.29
N ALA A 167 18.74 2.75 4.59
CA ALA A 167 19.21 4.12 4.85
C ALA A 167 18.87 4.64 6.26
N ALA A 168 17.91 4.03 6.94
CA ALA A 168 17.53 4.34 8.33
C ALA A 168 18.27 3.47 9.37
N GLY A 169 19.21 2.61 8.95
CA GLY A 169 19.95 1.72 9.85
C GLY A 169 19.17 0.48 10.31
N THR A 170 18.00 0.18 9.73
CA THR A 170 17.23 -1.02 10.04
C THR A 170 17.80 -2.24 9.32
N ARG A 171 18.11 -3.30 10.08
CA ARG A 171 18.63 -4.56 9.57
C ARG A 171 17.51 -5.47 9.06
N ASN A 172 17.73 -6.11 7.92
CA ASN A 172 16.80 -7.09 7.35
C ASN A 172 17.01 -8.49 7.95
N ASP A 173 16.60 -8.71 9.19
CA ASP A 173 16.77 -10.01 9.86
C ASP A 173 15.67 -11.03 9.52
N ALA A 174 14.47 -10.55 9.18
CA ALA A 174 13.32 -11.41 8.89
C ALA A 174 13.15 -11.75 7.39
N GLY A 175 13.93 -11.13 6.51
CA GLY A 175 13.82 -11.35 5.06
C GLY A 175 12.59 -10.70 4.42
N ASN A 176 11.91 -9.80 5.14
CA ASN A 176 10.67 -9.14 4.68
C ASN A 176 10.93 -7.76 4.06
N ARG A 177 12.19 -7.33 3.97
CA ARG A 177 12.52 -6.05 3.35
C ARG A 177 12.65 -6.19 1.84
N VAL A 178 12.09 -5.23 1.12
CA VAL A 178 12.34 -5.02 -0.31
C VAL A 178 13.11 -3.73 -0.53
N ASP A 179 13.97 -3.74 -1.54
CA ASP A 179 14.60 -2.56 -2.09
C ASP A 179 13.82 -2.14 -3.34
N VAL A 180 13.56 -0.84 -3.49
CA VAL A 180 12.76 -0.27 -4.58
C VAL A 180 13.62 0.66 -5.42
N ASP A 181 13.68 0.40 -6.73
CA ASP A 181 14.37 1.23 -7.72
C ASP A 181 13.33 1.92 -8.62
N PHE A 182 13.14 3.23 -8.44
CA PHE A 182 12.21 4.00 -9.27
C PHE A 182 12.76 4.23 -10.67
N ARG A 183 11.95 3.93 -11.69
CA ARG A 183 12.32 4.08 -13.11
C ARG A 183 11.72 5.29 -13.78
N ARG A 184 10.43 5.53 -13.55
CA ARG A 184 9.67 6.53 -14.29
C ARG A 184 8.55 7.10 -13.45
N ILE A 185 8.31 8.39 -13.62
CA ILE A 185 7.11 9.06 -13.12
C ILE A 185 6.39 9.65 -14.33
N THR A 186 5.08 9.43 -14.40
CA THR A 186 4.21 9.97 -15.45
C THR A 186 3.08 10.75 -14.78
N PHE A 187 2.76 11.90 -15.38
CA PHE A 187 1.65 12.75 -14.99
C PHE A 187 0.71 12.87 -16.18
N GLY A 188 -0.58 12.74 -15.94
CA GLY A 188 -1.65 12.99 -16.92
C GLY A 188 -2.59 14.07 -16.40
N LEU A 189 -3.14 14.87 -17.30
CA LEU A 189 -4.14 15.89 -17.02
C LEU A 189 -5.23 15.77 -18.08
N ASP A 190 -6.47 15.59 -17.63
CA ASP A 190 -7.70 15.52 -18.43
C ASP A 190 -8.61 16.70 -18.09
#